data_AF-A0A4P7TNX7-F1
#
_entry.id   AF-A0A4P7TNX7-F1
#
_cell.length_a   1.000
_cell.length_b   1.000
_cell.length_c   1.000
_cell.angle_alpha   90.00
_cell.angle_beta   90.00
_cell.angle_gamma   90.00
#
_symmetry.space_group_name_H-M   'P 1'
#
loop_
_entity.id
_entity.type
_entity.pdbx_description
1 polymer ?
#
loop_
_entity_poly.entity_id
_entity_poly.type
_entity_poly.pdbx_seq_one_letter_code
_entity_poly.pdbx_strand_id
1 'polypeptide(L)'
;MNTIHLRCLFRMNPLVWCLRADVAAELRSLRRYYHLSNGMESKSVDTRSIYRELGATLSYNMRLGNGMEIEPCLKAAVRKEFVDDNRVKVNSDGNFVNDLSGRRGIYQAGIKASFSSTLSGHFGVGYSHGAGVESPWNAVAGVNWSF
;
A
#
# COMPACT_ATOMS: atom_id res chain seq x y z
N MET A 1 8.68 -5.26 -15.76
CA MET A 1 7.98 -5.29 -14.45
C MET A 1 6.53 -4.96 -14.71
N ASN A 2 5.59 -5.73 -14.18
CA ASN A 2 4.16 -5.48 -14.39
C ASN A 2 3.47 -5.41 -13.02
N THR A 3 2.86 -4.26 -12.73
CA THR A 3 2.19 -4.00 -11.45
C THR A 3 0.70 -3.81 -11.73
N ILE A 4 -0.13 -4.58 -11.03
CA ILE A 4 -1.58 -4.51 -11.14
C ILE A 4 -2.10 -3.83 -9.88
N HIS A 5 -2.78 -2.70 -10.04
CA HIS A 5 -3.48 -2.01 -8.96
C HIS A 5 -4.99 -2.16 -9.15
N LEU A 6 -5.67 -2.82 -8.22
CA LEU A 6 -7.12 -2.83 -8.12
C LEU A 6 -7.55 -1.85 -7.03
N ARG A 7 -8.48 -0.95 -7.37
CA ARG A 7 -9.09 -0.03 -6.41
C ARG A 7 -10.60 -0.18 -6.47
N CYS A 8 -11.20 -0.53 -5.35
CA CYS A 8 -12.64 -0.60 -5.19
C CYS A 8 -13.12 0.57 -4.32
N LEU A 9 -14.08 1.34 -4.82
CA LEU A 9 -14.69 2.44 -4.07
C LEU A 9 -16.07 2.02 -3.58
N PHE A 10 -16.23 1.96 -2.26
CA PHE A 10 -17.49 1.70 -1.57
C PHE A 10 -18.00 3.00 -0.96
N ARG A 11 -19.09 3.53 -1.50
CA ARG A 11 -19.76 4.73 -0.98
C ARG A 11 -20.87 4.27 -0.03
N MET A 12 -20.64 4.35 1.29
CA MET A 12 -21.60 3.88 2.30
C MET A 12 -22.79 4.82 2.44
N ASN A 13 -22.55 6.13 2.42
CA ASN A 13 -23.61 7.15 2.39
C ASN A 13 -23.27 8.13 1.27
N PRO A 14 -24.15 8.37 0.27
CA PRO A 14 -23.79 9.11 -0.93
C PRO A 14 -23.21 10.51 -0.69
N LEU A 15 -23.53 11.11 0.46
CA LEU A 15 -23.23 12.48 0.81
C LEU A 15 -22.05 12.66 1.79
N VAL A 16 -21.57 11.61 2.47
CA VAL A 16 -20.77 11.81 3.69
C VAL A 16 -19.59 10.84 3.86
N TRP A 17 -19.82 9.52 3.81
CA TRP A 17 -18.78 8.51 4.08
C TRP A 17 -18.35 7.78 2.81
N CYS A 18 -17.04 7.80 2.54
CA CYS A 18 -16.43 7.05 1.45
C CYS A 18 -15.38 6.08 1.99
N LEU A 19 -15.56 4.79 1.74
CA LEU A 19 -14.57 3.76 1.98
C LEU A 19 -13.94 3.34 0.65
N ARG A 20 -12.61 3.36 0.58
CA ARG A 20 -11.85 2.93 -0.61
C ARG A 20 -10.96 1.78 -0.21
N ALA A 21 -11.23 0.59 -0.76
CA ALA A 21 -10.31 -0.53 -0.69
C ALA A 21 -9.31 -0.44 -1.85
N ASP A 22 -8.02 -0.58 -1.57
CA ASP A 22 -6.93 -0.56 -2.54
C ASP A 22 -6.15 -1.87 -2.39
N VAL A 23 -5.98 -2.60 -3.47
CA VAL A 23 -5.26 -3.87 -3.52
C VAL A 23 -4.24 -3.76 -4.64
N ALA A 24 -2.95 -3.81 -4.30
CA ALA A 24 -1.89 -3.84 -5.30
C ALA A 24 -1.23 -5.21 -5.33
N ALA A 25 -1.01 -5.75 -6.52
CA ALA A 25 -0.22 -6.93 -6.75
C ALA A 25 0.94 -6.58 -7.70
N GLU A 26 2.17 -6.70 -7.22
CA GLU A 26 3.36 -6.47 -8.03
C GLU A 26 4.02 -7.80 -8.35
N LEU A 27 4.07 -8.14 -9.65
CA LEU A 27 4.76 -9.34 -10.12
C LEU A 27 6.15 -8.94 -10.60
N ARG A 28 7.16 -9.27 -9.80
CA ARG A 28 8.56 -9.10 -10.18
C ARG A 28 9.07 -10.41 -10.76
N SER A 29 8.99 -10.53 -12.09
CA SER A 29 9.68 -11.59 -12.84
C SER A 29 11.07 -11.07 -13.22
N LEU A 30 12.09 -11.50 -12.49
CA LEU A 30 13.49 -11.28 -12.85
C LEU A 30 13.93 -12.41 -13.80
N ARG A 31 13.61 -12.29 -15.09
CA ARG A 31 14.17 -13.19 -16.10
C ARG A 31 15.59 -12.73 -16.41
N ARG A 32 16.60 -13.26 -15.71
CA ARG A 32 18.00 -13.04 -16.06
C ARG A 32 18.49 -14.15 -16.97
N TYR A 33 18.65 -13.83 -18.26
CA TYR A 33 19.45 -14.64 -19.17
C TYR A 33 20.92 -14.39 -18.87
N TYR A 34 21.56 -15.33 -18.17
CA TYR A 34 23.01 -15.37 -18.04
C TYR A 34 23.53 -16.34 -19.11
N HIS A 35 23.96 -15.81 -20.25
CA HIS A 35 24.84 -16.57 -21.16
C HIS A 35 26.24 -16.55 -20.54
N LEU A 36 26.56 -17.57 -19.75
CA LEU A 36 27.94 -17.88 -19.39
C LEU A 36 28.53 -18.64 -20.59
N SER A 37 29.51 -18.04 -21.28
CA SER A 37 30.21 -18.60 -22.47
C SER A 37 31.05 -19.86 -22.17
N ASN A 38 30.78 -20.56 -21.08
CA ASN A 38 31.57 -21.69 -20.61
C ASN A 38 30.65 -22.84 -20.20
N GLY A 39 29.99 -23.45 -21.19
CA GLY A 39 29.51 -24.85 -21.22
C GLY A 39 28.77 -25.45 -20.00
N MET A 40 28.29 -24.66 -19.04
CA MET A 40 27.58 -25.12 -17.85
C MET A 40 26.15 -24.60 -17.87
N GLU A 41 25.21 -25.52 -18.12
CA GLU A 41 23.79 -25.25 -18.16
C GLU A 41 23.25 -25.07 -16.73
N SER A 42 23.16 -23.82 -16.28
CA SER A 42 22.61 -23.49 -14.97
C SER A 42 21.09 -23.46 -15.05
N LYS A 43 20.43 -24.37 -14.31
CA LYS A 43 18.96 -24.44 -14.20
C LYS A 43 18.41 -23.06 -13.83
N SER A 44 17.64 -22.49 -14.75
CA SER A 44 16.92 -21.24 -14.56
C SER A 44 15.97 -21.36 -13.36
N VAL A 45 16.34 -20.75 -12.24
CA VAL A 45 15.43 -20.55 -11.11
C VAL A 45 14.55 -19.35 -11.47
N ASP A 46 13.32 -19.64 -11.87
CA ASP A 46 12.27 -18.65 -12.12
C ASP A 46 11.86 -18.05 -10.75
N THR A 47 12.65 -17.12 -10.20
CA THR A 47 12.28 -16.42 -8.96
C THR A 47 11.12 -15.46 -9.28
N ARG A 48 9.89 -15.95 -9.10
CA ARG A 48 8.66 -15.15 -9.17
C ARG A 48 8.38 -14.57 -7.79
N SER A 49 8.73 -13.30 -7.58
CA SER A 49 8.30 -12.58 -6.38
C SER A 49 6.95 -11.91 -6.63
N ILE A 50 5.92 -12.30 -5.87
CA ILE A 50 4.61 -11.64 -5.88
C ILE A 50 4.49 -10.81 -4.60
N TYR A 51 4.52 -9.49 -4.74
CA TYR A 51 4.15 -8.61 -3.64
C TYR A 51 2.64 -8.41 -3.62
N ARG A 52 2.03 -8.48 -2.44
CA ARG A 52 0.61 -8.15 -2.23
C ARG A 52 0.50 -7.01 -1.23
N GLU A 53 -0.17 -5.95 -1.63
CA GLU A 53 -0.54 -4.83 -0.78
C GLU A 53 -2.05 -4.82 -0.65
N LEU A 54 -2.54 -4.70 0.58
CA LEU A 54 -3.96 -4.63 0.91
C LEU A 54 -4.15 -3.39 1.78
N GLY A 55 -4.98 -2.46 1.33
CA GLY A 55 -5.25 -1.23 2.05
C GLY A 55 -6.71 -0.80 2.00
N ALA A 56 -7.09 -0.01 2.98
CA ALA A 56 -8.36 0.65 3.06
C ALA A 56 -8.12 2.12 3.41
N THR A 57 -8.88 3.02 2.77
CA THR A 57 -8.90 4.45 3.07
C THR A 57 -10.33 4.84 3.40
N LEU A 58 -10.55 5.37 4.58
CA LEU A 58 -11.81 5.95 5.02
C LEU A 58 -11.70 7.47 4.90
N SER A 59 -12.59 8.08 4.14
CA SER A 59 -12.71 9.53 4.01
C SER A 59 -14.10 9.98 4.42
N TYR A 60 -14.17 11.12 5.09
CA TYR A 60 -15.42 11.74 5.53
C TYR A 60 -15.52 13.14 4.93
N ASN A 61 -16.52 13.40 4.10
CA ASN A 61 -16.72 14.72 3.50
C ASN A 61 -17.61 15.57 4.42
N MET A 62 -17.02 16.60 5.03
CA MET A 62 -17.73 17.63 5.78
C MET A 62 -17.88 18.87 4.93
N ARG A 63 -19.11 19.27 4.64
CA ARG A 63 -19.39 20.57 4.05
C ARG A 63 -19.83 21.52 5.17
N LEU A 64 -19.06 22.57 5.42
CA LEU A 64 -19.49 23.63 6.31
C LEU A 64 -20.47 24.55 5.56
N GLY A 65 -21.44 25.10 6.28
CA GLY A 65 -22.46 25.99 5.71
C GLY A 65 -21.92 27.29 5.09
N ASN A 66 -20.63 27.58 5.27
CA ASN A 66 -19.91 28.70 4.65
C ASN A 66 -19.29 28.36 3.28
N GLY A 67 -19.55 27.17 2.73
CA GLY A 67 -19.02 26.73 1.43
C GLY A 67 -17.65 26.05 1.50
N MET A 68 -17.03 25.97 2.68
CA MET A 68 -15.77 25.26 2.89
C MET A 68 -16.02 23.75 2.99
N GLU A 69 -15.24 22.95 2.28
CA GLU A 69 -15.29 21.49 2.38
C GLU A 69 -14.03 20.97 3.08
N ILE A 70 -14.21 20.13 4.10
CA ILE A 70 -13.12 19.46 4.80
C ILE A 70 -13.31 17.95 4.64
N GLU A 71 -12.27 17.27 4.18
CA GLU A 71 -12.23 15.82 4.03
C GLU A 71 -11.09 15.24 4.88
N PRO A 72 -11.31 14.93 6.16
CA PRO A 72 -10.43 14.04 6.88
C PRO A 72 -10.42 12.65 6.24
N CYS A 73 -9.23 12.09 6.08
CA CYS A 73 -8.99 10.77 5.53
C CYS A 73 -8.02 9.97 6.40
N LEU A 74 -8.33 8.69 6.57
CA LEU A 74 -7.50 7.73 7.29
C LEU A 74 -7.25 6.54 6.37
N LYS A 75 -6.00 6.19 6.15
CA LYS A 75 -5.58 5.06 5.34
C LYS A 75 -4.84 4.06 6.22
N ALA A 76 -5.21 2.80 6.14
CA ALA A 76 -4.48 1.69 6.72
C ALA A 76 -4.18 0.70 5.60
N ALA A 77 -2.92 0.33 5.43
CA ALA A 77 -2.48 -0.64 4.44
C ALA A 77 -1.46 -1.60 5.05
N VAL A 78 -1.48 -2.83 4.57
CA VAL A 78 -0.54 -3.89 4.91
C VAL A 78 0.07 -4.38 3.62
N ARG A 79 1.39 -4.38 3.57
CA ARG A 79 2.15 -4.98 2.48
C ARG A 79 2.76 -6.27 2.97
N LYS A 80 2.50 -7.37 2.27
CA LYS A 80 3.08 -8.68 2.52
C LYS A 80 3.70 -9.21 1.23
N GLU A 81 4.97 -9.56 1.27
CA GLU A 81 5.64 -10.30 0.19
C GLU A 81 5.23 -11.77 0.28
N PHE A 82 4.65 -12.31 -0.78
CA PHE A 82 4.42 -13.75 -0.91
C PHE A 82 5.49 -14.30 -1.86
N VAL A 83 6.55 -14.84 -1.25
CA VAL A 83 7.42 -15.85 -1.86
C VAL A 83 7.53 -16.98 -0.85
N ASP A 84 6.47 -17.78 -0.73
CA ASP A 84 6.59 -19.14 -0.24
C ASP A 84 6.84 -20.02 -1.47
N ASP A 85 8.10 -20.14 -1.85
CA ASP A 85 8.56 -21.36 -2.49
C ASP A 85 9.34 -22.16 -1.44
N ASN A 86 8.63 -22.68 -0.44
CA ASN A 86 8.85 -24.04 0.00
C ASN A 86 7.65 -24.57 0.79
N ARG A 87 6.90 -25.49 0.19
CA ARG A 87 5.95 -26.34 0.90
C ARG A 87 6.73 -27.28 1.80
N VAL A 88 7.14 -26.84 2.99
CA VAL A 88 7.53 -27.77 4.06
C VAL A 88 6.35 -27.91 5.00
N LYS A 89 5.45 -28.84 4.67
CA LYS A 89 4.68 -29.53 5.70
C LYS A 89 5.69 -30.32 6.54
N VAL A 90 6.15 -29.75 7.65
CA VAL A 90 6.68 -30.57 8.74
C VAL A 90 5.48 -30.96 9.59
N ASN A 91 5.23 -32.26 9.65
CA ASN A 91 4.17 -32.87 10.45
C ASN A 91 4.20 -32.38 11.91
N SER A 92 2.99 -32.19 12.44
CA SER A 92 2.57 -32.30 13.84
C SER A 92 3.67 -32.24 14.91
N ASP A 93 3.87 -31.08 15.52
CA ASP A 93 3.57 -30.89 16.95
C ASP A 93 3.70 -29.41 17.31
N GLY A 94 2.95 -28.96 18.31
CA GLY A 94 2.80 -27.56 18.65
C GLY A 94 4.14 -26.87 18.94
N ASN A 95 4.40 -25.77 18.24
CA ASN A 95 5.06 -24.62 18.86
C ASN A 95 4.80 -23.37 18.05
N PHE A 96 4.25 -22.37 18.74
CA PHE A 96 4.16 -20.99 18.30
C PHE A 96 5.58 -20.49 18.02
N VAL A 97 5.94 -20.39 16.73
CA VAL A 97 7.15 -19.68 16.30
C VAL A 97 6.69 -18.51 15.44
N ASN A 98 6.70 -17.32 16.08
CA ASN A 98 6.55 -16.02 15.43
C ASN A 98 7.75 -15.82 14.50
N ASP A 99 7.61 -16.24 13.25
CA ASP A 99 8.53 -15.81 12.20
C ASP A 99 7.95 -14.53 11.60
N LEU A 100 8.61 -13.41 11.88
CA LEU A 100 8.30 -12.08 11.35
C LEU A 100 8.52 -12.07 9.82
N SER A 101 7.64 -12.73 9.07
CA SER A 101 7.57 -12.63 7.62
C SER A 101 7.10 -11.23 7.22
N GLY A 102 8.02 -10.27 7.23
CA GLY A 102 8.04 -9.03 6.45
C GLY A 102 6.71 -8.27 6.29
N ARG A 103 5.84 -8.25 7.31
CA ARG A 103 4.55 -7.55 7.22
C ARG A 103 4.79 -6.08 7.50
N ARG A 104 4.86 -5.27 6.44
CA ARG A 104 4.97 -3.82 6.59
C ARG A 104 3.56 -3.24 6.80
N GLY A 105 3.33 -2.72 8.00
CA GLY A 105 2.14 -1.94 8.31
C GLY A 105 2.36 -0.49 7.89
N ILE A 106 1.41 0.07 7.15
CA ILE A 106 1.41 1.45 6.69
C ILE A 106 0.12 2.09 7.20
N TYR A 107 0.24 3.13 8.00
CA TYR A 107 -0.87 3.92 8.51
C TYR A 107 -0.67 5.34 8.04
N GLN A 108 -1.70 5.97 7.49
CA GLN A 108 -1.64 7.37 7.08
C GLN A 108 -2.92 8.06 7.52
N ALA A 109 -2.79 9.30 7.92
CA ALA A 109 -3.89 10.17 8.30
C ALA A 109 -3.67 11.50 7.59
N GLY A 110 -4.74 12.07 7.05
CA GLY A 110 -4.67 13.36 6.39
C GLY A 110 -5.98 14.10 6.45
N ILE A 111 -5.92 15.37 6.12
CA ILE A 111 -7.06 16.26 5.99
C ILE A 111 -6.87 17.01 4.69
N LYS A 112 -7.91 17.05 3.88
CA LYS A 112 -8.01 17.97 2.76
C LYS A 112 -8.99 19.07 3.12
N ALA A 113 -8.67 20.30 2.78
CA ALA A 113 -9.56 21.44 2.96
C ALA A 113 -9.68 22.18 1.63
N SER A 114 -10.89 22.35 1.16
CA SER A 114 -11.23 23.18 0.01
C SER A 114 -11.89 24.44 0.53
N PHE A 115 -11.20 25.58 0.43
CA PHE A 115 -11.72 26.86 0.87
C PHE A 115 -12.71 27.43 -0.16
N SER A 116 -12.37 27.28 -1.45
CA SER A 116 -13.16 27.73 -2.60
C SER A 116 -12.95 26.77 -3.78
N SER A 117 -13.73 26.91 -4.85
CA SER A 117 -13.52 26.16 -6.11
C SER A 117 -12.13 26.34 -6.73
N THR A 118 -11.41 27.39 -6.32
CA THR A 118 -10.09 27.76 -6.82
C THR A 118 -8.94 27.44 -5.87
N LEU A 119 -9.20 27.26 -4.56
CA LEU A 119 -8.17 27.06 -3.54
C LEU A 119 -8.47 25.82 -2.70
N SER A 120 -7.58 24.83 -2.80
CA SER A 120 -7.62 23.61 -2.00
C SER A 120 -6.25 23.32 -1.40
N GLY A 121 -6.24 22.70 -0.24
CA GLY A 121 -5.04 22.26 0.47
C GLY A 121 -5.21 20.82 0.94
N HIS A 122 -4.10 20.12 1.07
CA HIS A 122 -4.05 18.83 1.74
C HIS A 122 -2.85 18.76 2.67
N PHE A 123 -3.06 18.09 3.80
CA PHE A 123 -2.03 17.80 4.76
C PHE A 123 -2.18 16.35 5.20
N GLY A 124 -1.08 15.63 5.30
CA GLY A 124 -1.11 14.22 5.68
C GLY A 124 0.18 13.80 6.34
N VAL A 125 0.04 12.93 7.32
CA VAL A 125 1.13 12.24 7.99
C VAL A 125 0.94 10.75 7.82
N GLY A 126 2.03 10.03 7.66
CA GLY A 126 2.02 8.58 7.59
C GLY A 126 3.10 8.02 8.49
N TYR A 127 2.81 6.84 9.00
CA TYR A 127 3.71 6.02 9.75
C TYR A 127 3.80 4.67 9.07
N SER A 128 5.02 4.21 8.80
CA SER A 128 5.24 2.88 8.23
C SER A 128 6.23 2.12 9.08
N HIS A 129 5.83 0.93 9.52
CA HIS A 129 6.65 0.05 10.33
C HIS A 129 6.92 -1.24 9.56
N GLY A 130 8.19 -1.52 9.31
CA GLY A 130 8.65 -2.74 8.68
C GLY A 130 10.02 -3.12 9.24
N ALA A 131 10.28 -4.41 9.38
CA ALA A 131 11.54 -4.94 9.90
C ALA A 131 12.70 -4.43 9.03
N GLY A 132 13.48 -3.46 9.53
CA GLY A 132 14.76 -3.06 8.97
C GLY A 132 14.83 -1.77 8.12
N VAL A 133 13.84 -0.86 8.14
CA VAL A 133 13.97 0.45 7.46
C VAL A 133 13.68 1.61 8.42
N GLU A 134 14.74 2.37 8.75
CA GLU A 134 14.82 3.42 9.78
C GLU A 134 14.10 4.75 9.48
N SER A 135 13.17 4.79 8.52
CA SER A 135 12.36 6.01 8.27
C SER A 135 10.88 5.77 8.62
N PRO A 136 10.50 5.93 9.90
CA PRO A 136 9.21 5.50 10.39
C PRO A 136 8.06 6.48 10.12
N TRP A 137 8.33 7.76 9.85
CA TRP A 137 7.29 8.78 9.62
C TRP A 137 7.49 9.53 8.31
N ASN A 138 6.39 9.82 7.63
CA ASN A 138 6.33 10.62 6.42
C ASN A 138 5.31 11.76 6.62
N ALA A 139 5.63 12.97 6.17
CA ALA A 139 4.69 14.10 6.18
C ALA A 139 4.59 14.67 4.77
N VAL A 140 3.37 15.02 4.36
CA VAL A 140 3.06 15.56 3.05
C VAL A 140 2.11 16.73 3.25
N ALA A 141 2.47 17.87 2.68
CA ALA A 141 1.62 19.05 2.62
C ALA A 141 1.63 19.57 1.20
N GLY A 142 0.51 20.13 0.76
CA GLY A 142 0.38 20.68 -0.58
C GLY A 142 -0.81 21.60 -0.67
N VAL A 143 -0.70 22.56 -1.57
CA VAL A 143 -1.74 23.54 -1.85
C VAL A 143 -1.90 23.59 -3.36
N ASN A 144 -3.15 23.63 -3.80
CA ASN A 144 -3.51 23.79 -5.18
C ASN A 144 -4.35 25.05 -5.31
N TRP A 145 -3.88 25.95 -6.17
CA TRP A 145 -4.58 27.17 -6.55
C TRP A 145 -4.76 27.19 -8.07
N SER A 146 -6.01 27.24 -8.53
CA SER A 146 -6.39 27.45 -9.93
C SER A 146 -6.87 28.90 -10.14
N PHE A 147 -6.36 29.57 -11.17
CA PHE A 147 -6.72 30.96 -11.54
C PHE A 147 -7.79 31.00 -12.63
#